data_AF-A0A413QTH7-F1
#
_entry.id   AF-A0A413QTH7-F1
#
_cell.length_a   1.000
_cell.length_b   1.000
_cell.length_c   1.000
_cell.angle_alpha   90.00
_cell.angle_beta   90.00
_cell.angle_gamma   90.00
#
_symmetry.space_group_name_H-M   'P 1'
#
loop_
_entity.id
_entity.type
_entity.pdbx_description
1 polymer ?
#
loop_
_entity_poly.entity_id
_entity_poly.type
_entity_poly.pdbx_seq_one_letter_code
_entity_poly.pdbx_strand_id
1 'polypeptide(L)'
;MVIRSETGDINMDSVGTTYGTGGVNVGYFKSKGTQISKMAREAAPPRKRNTNTDILGGIFLGFFLGVLFGLAVLWNGHKDLAAGLFWAMLGIGFVYGCFLAGKDETWNDKVWPKVYAGWQHTWICTRCGKRFSIHD
;
A
#
# COMPACT_ATOMS: atom_id res chain seq x y z
N MET A 1 -28.93 16.11 -5.73
CA MET A 1 -27.52 15.90 -6.12
C MET A 1 -26.68 16.02 -4.85
N VAL A 2 -26.24 14.90 -4.28
CA VAL A 2 -25.56 14.88 -2.97
C VAL A 2 -24.06 15.13 -3.18
N ILE A 3 -23.57 16.29 -2.76
CA ILE A 3 -22.15 16.64 -2.83
C ILE A 3 -21.45 15.95 -1.64
N ARG A 4 -20.90 14.75 -1.88
CA ARG A 4 -19.95 14.14 -0.93
C ARG A 4 -18.59 14.83 -1.08
N SER A 5 -18.24 15.61 -0.06
CA SER A 5 -16.87 16.03 0.24
C SER A 5 -16.05 14.77 0.52
N GLU A 6 -15.31 14.30 -0.47
CA GLU A 6 -14.22 13.36 -0.22
C GLU A 6 -12.92 14.09 -0.14
N THR A 7 -12.01 13.41 0.52
CA THR A 7 -11.06 14.02 1.38
C THR A 7 -9.69 13.26 1.23
N GLY A 8 -8.59 13.72 1.82
CA GLY A 8 -7.16 13.61 1.52
C GLY A 8 -6.07 13.97 2.52
N ASP A 9 -5.06 13.13 2.55
CA ASP A 9 -4.27 12.85 3.75
C ASP A 9 -3.48 14.06 4.29
N ILE A 10 -3.77 14.44 5.53
CA ILE A 10 -2.82 15.08 6.44
C ILE A 10 -2.22 14.00 7.34
N ASN A 11 -0.93 13.69 7.16
CA ASN A 11 -0.18 12.89 8.13
C ASN A 11 0.31 13.84 9.23
N MET A 12 -0.30 13.74 10.42
CA MET A 12 0.16 14.41 11.63
C MET A 12 0.64 13.35 12.61
N ASP A 13 1.96 13.20 12.72
CA ASP A 13 2.60 12.44 13.79
C ASP A 13 2.91 13.41 14.94
N SER A 14 2.29 13.22 16.11
CA SER A 14 2.59 14.00 17.30
C SER A 14 2.96 13.08 18.48
N VAL A 15 4.04 13.47 19.16
CA VAL A 15 4.53 12.79 20.36
C VAL A 15 4.39 13.77 21.51
N GLY A 16 3.51 13.42 22.47
CA GLY A 16 3.30 14.19 23.68
C GLY A 16 3.95 13.50 24.88
N THR A 17 4.70 14.26 25.67
CA THR A 17 5.19 13.81 26.98
C THR A 17 4.47 14.61 28.05
N THR A 18 3.77 13.93 28.94
CA THR A 18 3.04 14.58 30.04
C THR A 18 3.64 14.14 31.37
N TYR A 19 3.93 15.11 32.25
CA TYR A 19 4.42 14.86 33.61
C TYR A 19 3.25 14.99 34.60
N GLY A 20 2.97 13.93 35.34
CA GLY A 20 1.94 13.90 36.38
C GLY A 20 2.38 13.13 37.62
N THR A 21 1.56 13.16 38.66
CA THR A 21 1.81 12.58 40.01
C THR A 21 2.02 11.06 40.06
N GLY A 22 2.04 10.37 38.91
CA GLY A 22 2.31 8.94 38.78
C GLY A 22 3.40 8.58 37.76
N GLY A 23 4.20 9.54 37.28
CA GLY A 23 5.34 9.30 36.38
C GLY A 23 5.21 9.96 35.00
N VAL A 24 6.22 9.69 34.15
CA VAL A 24 6.29 10.18 32.76
C VAL A 24 5.45 9.28 31.88
N ASN A 25 4.43 9.83 31.24
CA ASN A 25 3.60 9.10 30.29
C ASN A 25 3.90 9.60 28.87
N VAL A 26 4.24 8.66 27.97
CA VAL A 26 4.47 8.93 26.55
C VAL A 26 3.26 8.45 25.77
N GLY A 27 2.53 9.38 25.16
CA GLY A 27 1.37 9.08 24.31
C GLY A 27 1.74 9.23 22.84
N TYR A 28 1.51 8.19 22.04
CA TYR A 28 1.61 8.25 20.58
C TYR A 28 0.21 8.44 20.00
N PHE A 29 -0.02 9.57 19.34
CA PHE A 29 -1.27 9.87 18.66
C PHE A 29 -1.05 9.85 17.15
N LYS A 30 -1.69 8.89 16.46
CA LYS A 30 -1.69 8.81 15.01
C LYS A 30 -3.09 9.14 14.49
N SER A 31 -3.29 10.38 14.04
CA SER A 31 -4.53 10.75 13.36
C SER A 31 -4.34 10.57 11.84
N LYS A 32 -5.18 9.73 11.23
CA LYS A 32 -5.33 9.66 9.78
C LYS A 32 -6.61 10.41 9.42
N GLY A 33 -6.45 11.60 8.88
CA GLY A 33 -7.54 12.40 8.35
C GLY A 33 -7.25 12.71 6.89
N THR A 34 -8.10 12.22 6.00
CA THR A 34 -8.13 12.67 4.63
C THR A 34 -9.06 13.93 4.59
N GLN A 35 -8.68 15.16 4.06
CA GLN A 35 -9.31 16.22 3.12
C GLN A 35 -8.59 16.64 1.74
N ILE A 36 -8.82 15.98 0.55
CA ILE A 36 -8.36 16.10 -0.88
C ILE A 36 -9.70 16.24 -1.62
N SER A 37 -9.98 17.41 -2.19
CA SER A 37 -11.17 17.60 -3.02
C SER A 37 -11.21 16.63 -4.21
N LYS A 38 -12.40 16.27 -4.71
CA LYS A 38 -12.55 15.44 -5.92
C LYS A 38 -11.69 15.92 -7.09
N MET A 39 -11.56 17.24 -7.25
CA MET A 39 -10.71 17.85 -8.26
C MET A 39 -9.22 17.54 -8.09
N ALA A 40 -8.70 17.56 -6.85
CA ALA A 40 -7.30 17.24 -6.59
C ALA A 40 -7.01 15.72 -6.70
N ARG A 41 -8.01 14.86 -6.46
CA ARG A 41 -7.89 13.40 -6.70
C ARG A 41 -7.84 13.07 -8.19
N GLU A 42 -8.63 13.77 -9.01
CA GLU A 42 -8.63 13.62 -10.47
C GLU A 42 -7.42 14.29 -11.13
N ALA A 43 -6.81 15.28 -10.47
CA ALA A 43 -5.55 15.91 -10.90
C ALA A 43 -4.32 15.07 -10.55
N ALA A 44 -4.44 14.08 -9.66
CA ALA A 44 -3.29 13.35 -9.15
C ALA A 44 -2.53 12.63 -10.28
N PRO A 45 -1.19 12.65 -10.25
CA PRO A 45 -0.39 11.94 -11.24
C PRO A 45 -0.61 10.42 -11.12
N PRO A 46 -0.46 9.66 -12.22
CA PRO A 46 -0.51 8.21 -12.17
C PRO A 46 0.58 7.69 -11.23
N ARG A 47 0.18 6.97 -10.17
CA ARG A 47 1.12 6.46 -9.17
C ARG A 47 1.96 5.32 -9.76
N LYS A 48 3.28 5.40 -9.61
CA LYS A 48 4.19 4.28 -9.91
C LYS A 48 3.86 3.12 -8.97
N ARG A 49 3.83 1.88 -9.48
CA ARG A 49 3.60 0.70 -8.64
C ARG A 49 4.86 0.42 -7.83
N ASN A 50 4.70 0.03 -6.57
CA ASN A 50 5.84 -0.19 -5.68
C ASN A 50 6.16 -1.68 -5.60
N THR A 51 7.17 -2.08 -6.38
CA THR A 51 7.65 -3.46 -6.47
C THR A 51 8.03 -4.06 -5.10
N ASN A 52 8.54 -3.24 -4.18
CA ASN A 52 8.98 -3.70 -2.86
C ASN A 52 7.80 -4.09 -1.95
N THR A 53 6.63 -3.47 -2.12
CA THR A 53 5.45 -3.83 -1.31
C THR A 53 4.83 -5.14 -1.74
N ASP A 54 5.00 -5.55 -3.00
CA ASP A 54 4.44 -6.82 -3.51
C ASP A 54 5.28 -8.02 -3.10
N ILE A 55 6.62 -7.88 -3.09
CA ILE A 55 7.54 -8.90 -2.57
C ILE A 55 7.31 -9.06 -1.07
N LEU A 56 7.26 -7.94 -0.35
CA LEU A 56 7.05 -7.96 1.10
C LEU A 56 5.68 -8.55 1.46
N GLY A 57 4.64 -8.21 0.70
CA GLY A 57 3.30 -8.80 0.82
C GLY A 57 3.28 -10.31 0.58
N GLY A 58 4.00 -10.79 -0.45
CA GLY A 58 4.16 -12.22 -0.73
C GLY A 58 4.88 -12.98 0.39
N ILE A 59 5.92 -12.39 0.97
CA ILE A 59 6.64 -12.95 2.13
C ILE A 59 5.75 -13.00 3.36
N PHE A 60 5.05 -11.91 3.67
CA PHE A 60 4.14 -11.87 4.83
C PHE A 60 3.01 -12.90 4.69
N LEU A 61 2.44 -13.05 3.50
CA LEU A 61 1.40 -14.03 3.23
C LEU A 61 1.93 -15.46 3.37
N GLY A 62 3.09 -15.75 2.78
CA GLY A 62 3.75 -17.06 2.87
C GLY A 62 4.14 -17.41 4.31
N PHE A 63 4.65 -16.45 5.08
CA PHE A 63 4.94 -16.61 6.49
C PHE A 63 3.67 -16.90 7.31
N PHE A 64 2.62 -16.10 7.11
CA PHE A 64 1.37 -16.26 7.86
C PHE A 64 0.71 -17.63 7.59
N LEU A 65 0.62 -18.02 6.31
CA LEU A 65 0.10 -19.34 5.93
C LEU A 65 1.00 -20.48 6.43
N GLY A 66 2.32 -20.31 6.33
CA GLY A 66 3.30 -21.27 6.84
C GLY A 66 3.16 -21.49 8.34
N VAL A 67 3.04 -20.43 9.15
CA VAL A 67 2.83 -20.54 10.60
C VAL A 67 1.52 -21.25 10.92
N LEU A 68 0.44 -20.89 10.23
CA LEU A 68 -0.90 -21.42 10.50
C LEU A 68 -1.00 -22.92 10.17
N PHE A 69 -0.48 -23.33 9.02
CA PHE A 69 -0.39 -24.75 8.64
C PHE A 69 0.66 -25.52 9.43
N GLY A 70 1.80 -24.89 9.74
CA GLY A 70 2.86 -25.48 10.56
C GLY A 70 2.39 -25.81 11.97
N LEU A 71 1.66 -24.89 12.62
CA LEU A 71 1.04 -25.11 13.93
C LEU A 71 -0.01 -26.23 13.89
N ALA A 72 -0.83 -26.30 12.84
CA ALA A 72 -1.83 -27.35 12.69
C ALA A 72 -1.20 -28.75 12.56
N VAL A 73 -0.07 -28.86 11.84
CA VAL A 73 0.65 -30.14 11.69
C VAL A 73 1.43 -30.50 12.96
N LEU A 74 1.98 -29.51 13.66
CA LEU A 74 2.62 -29.69 14.97
C LEU A 74 1.64 -30.23 16.01
N TRP A 75 0.37 -29.78 15.99
CA TRP A 75 -0.68 -30.31 16.86
C TRP A 75 -0.95 -31.80 16.61
N ASN A 76 -0.73 -32.29 15.39
CA ASN A 76 -0.88 -33.69 15.02
C ASN A 76 0.38 -34.54 15.31
N GLY A 77 1.41 -33.99 15.98
CA GLY A 77 2.61 -34.72 16.41
C GLY A 77 3.67 -34.95 15.32
N HIS A 78 3.44 -34.48 14.09
CA HIS A 78 4.36 -34.65 12.96
C HIS A 78 5.33 -33.47 12.80
N LYS A 79 6.34 -33.43 13.66
CA LYS A 79 7.36 -32.37 13.74
C LYS A 79 8.18 -32.17 12.44
N ASP A 80 8.52 -33.25 11.74
CA ASP A 80 9.33 -33.15 10.51
C ASP A 80 8.53 -32.63 9.31
N LEU A 81 7.23 -32.97 9.24
CA LEU A 81 6.32 -32.48 8.20
C LEU A 81 5.96 -31.00 8.41
N ALA A 82 5.85 -30.54 9.66
CA ALA A 82 5.54 -29.15 9.96
C ALA A 82 6.63 -28.19 9.48
N ALA A 83 7.90 -28.54 9.69
CA ALA A 83 9.03 -27.75 9.21
C ALA A 83 9.08 -27.72 7.67
N GLY A 84 8.92 -28.87 7.01
CA GLY A 84 8.89 -28.95 5.55
C GLY A 84 7.76 -28.12 4.92
N LEU A 85 6.56 -28.16 5.51
CA LEU A 85 5.40 -27.42 5.02
C LEU A 85 5.56 -25.91 5.22
N PHE A 86 6.16 -25.48 6.33
CA PHE A 86 6.48 -24.08 6.60
C PHE A 86 7.42 -23.50 5.55
N TRP A 87 8.56 -24.17 5.30
CA TRP A 87 9.54 -23.73 4.31
C TRP A 87 8.97 -23.76 2.88
N ALA A 88 8.15 -24.76 2.55
CA ALA A 88 7.48 -24.84 1.26
C ALA A 88 6.51 -23.67 1.04
N MET A 89 5.68 -23.34 2.03
CA MET A 89 4.74 -22.20 1.96
C MET A 89 5.46 -20.85 1.87
N LEU A 90 6.57 -20.69 2.59
CA LEU A 90 7.38 -19.47 2.53
C LEU A 90 8.05 -19.31 1.16
N GLY A 91 8.58 -20.41 0.60
CA GLY A 91 9.15 -20.43 -0.75
C GLY A 91 8.12 -20.09 -1.83
N ILE A 92 6.92 -20.67 -1.76
CA ILE A 92 5.83 -20.38 -2.72
C ILE A 92 5.39 -18.90 -2.61
N GLY A 93 5.22 -18.39 -1.39
CA GLY A 93 4.89 -16.98 -1.15
C GLY A 93 5.94 -16.01 -1.71
N PHE A 94 7.22 -16.36 -1.59
CA PHE A 94 8.32 -15.58 -2.15
C PHE A 94 8.29 -15.55 -3.69
N VAL A 95 8.17 -16.71 -4.33
CA VAL A 95 8.11 -16.81 -5.81
C VAL A 95 6.91 -16.04 -6.35
N TYR A 96 5.75 -16.13 -5.68
CA TYR A 96 4.56 -15.38 -6.05
C TYR A 96 4.75 -13.86 -5.92
N GLY A 97 5.40 -13.41 -4.83
CA GLY A 97 5.78 -12.01 -4.64
C GLY A 97 6.72 -11.49 -5.74
N CYS A 98 7.72 -12.28 -6.13
CA CYS A 98 8.64 -11.94 -7.22
C CYS A 98 7.92 -11.85 -8.58
N PHE A 99 6.94 -12.72 -8.84
CA PHE A 99 6.18 -12.68 -10.09
C PHE A 99 5.30 -11.42 -10.21
N LEU A 100 4.66 -11.01 -9.11
CA LEU A 100 3.90 -9.76 -9.05
C LEU A 100 4.81 -8.55 -9.23
N ALA A 101 5.97 -8.55 -8.57
CA ALA A 101 6.99 -7.55 -8.74
C ALA A 101 7.42 -7.38 -10.21
N GLY A 102 7.70 -8.48 -10.92
CA GLY A 102 8.08 -8.41 -12.34
C GLY A 102 6.97 -7.82 -13.23
N LYS A 103 5.70 -8.14 -12.95
CA LYS A 103 4.56 -7.50 -13.66
C LYS A 103 4.52 -6.00 -13.39
N ASP A 104 4.74 -5.59 -12.16
CA ASP A 104 4.69 -4.19 -11.78
C ASP A 104 5.90 -3.39 -12.30
N GLU A 105 7.07 -4.01 -12.40
CA GLU A 105 8.22 -3.46 -13.13
C GLU A 105 7.92 -3.27 -14.62
N THR A 106 7.38 -4.29 -15.30
CA THR A 106 7.05 -4.15 -16.72
C THR A 106 6.01 -3.08 -16.98
N TRP A 107 5.05 -2.90 -16.06
CA TRP A 107 4.09 -1.80 -16.11
C TRP A 107 4.75 -0.44 -15.91
N ASN A 108 5.63 -0.33 -14.92
CA ASN A 108 6.39 0.87 -14.61
C ASN A 108 7.32 1.31 -15.75
N ASP A 109 7.88 0.37 -16.50
CA ASP A 109 8.81 0.69 -17.59
C ASP A 109 8.09 0.99 -18.91
N LYS A 110 7.02 0.23 -19.24
CA LYS A 110 6.38 0.33 -20.57
C LYS A 110 5.19 1.26 -20.61
N VAL A 111 4.39 1.29 -19.54
CA VAL A 111 3.08 1.94 -19.56
C VAL A 111 3.08 3.23 -18.75
N TRP A 112 3.67 3.22 -17.55
CA TRP A 112 3.75 4.41 -16.71
C TRP A 112 4.34 5.65 -17.42
N PRO A 113 5.47 5.60 -18.15
CA PRO A 113 6.00 6.80 -18.80
C PRO A 113 5.07 7.38 -19.86
N LYS A 114 4.34 6.53 -20.60
CA LYS A 114 3.37 6.99 -21.61
C LYS A 114 2.18 7.70 -20.99
N VAL A 115 1.63 7.12 -19.92
CA VAL A 115 0.49 7.70 -19.19
C VAL A 115 0.91 8.97 -18.46
N TYR A 116 2.12 9.01 -17.91
CA TYR A 116 2.67 10.19 -17.24
C TYR A 116 2.91 11.34 -18.22
N ALA A 117 3.49 11.08 -19.40
CA ALA A 117 3.63 12.08 -20.46
C ALA A 117 2.26 12.64 -20.89
N GLY A 118 1.25 11.77 -21.08
CA GLY A 118 -0.12 12.22 -21.36
C GLY A 118 -0.68 13.11 -20.25
N TRP A 119 -0.47 12.74 -18.98
CA TRP A 119 -0.88 13.55 -17.83
C TRP A 119 -0.18 14.92 -17.78
N GLN A 120 1.11 15.02 -18.13
CA GLN A 120 1.83 16.30 -18.19
C GLN A 120 1.22 17.30 -19.20
N HIS A 121 0.55 16.78 -20.23
CA HIS A 121 -0.14 17.58 -21.24
C HIS A 121 -1.63 17.80 -20.93
N THR A 122 -2.08 17.47 -19.72
CA THR A 122 -3.44 17.76 -19.26
C THR A 122 -3.47 18.91 -18.27
N TRP A 123 -4.47 19.79 -18.40
CA TRP A 123 -4.76 20.84 -17.43
C TRP A 123 -6.22 20.79 -16.97
N ILE A 124 -6.45 21.18 -15.73
CA ILE A 124 -7.77 21.20 -15.11
C ILE A 124 -8.16 22.64 -14.82
N CYS A 125 -9.34 23.04 -15.30
CA CYS A 125 -9.94 24.33 -15.00
C CYS A 125 -10.37 24.38 -13.52
N THR A 126 -9.75 25.25 -12.72
CA THR A 126 -10.05 25.40 -11.29
C THR A 126 -11.46 25.95 -11.02
N ARG A 127 -12.07 26.64 -11.99
CA ARG A 127 -13.42 27.21 -11.90
C ARG A 127 -14.53 26.22 -12.23
N CYS A 128 -14.28 25.33 -13.17
CA CYS A 128 -15.29 24.50 -13.82
C CYS A 128 -15.04 22.99 -13.69
N GLY A 129 -13.88 22.59 -13.18
CA GLY A 129 -13.51 21.19 -12.94
C GLY A 129 -13.27 20.35 -14.20
N LYS A 130 -13.41 20.93 -15.40
CA LYS A 130 -13.18 20.21 -16.65
C LYS A 130 -11.69 20.00 -16.89
N ARG A 131 -11.33 18.78 -17.29
CA ARG A 131 -9.99 18.41 -17.78
C ARG A 131 -9.94 18.66 -19.29
N PHE A 132 -8.81 19.17 -19.74
CA PHE A 132 -8.48 19.38 -21.15
C PHE A 132 -7.10 18.80 -21.41
N SER A 133 -6.85 18.33 -22.64
CA SER A 133 -5.53 17.92 -23.10
C SER A 133 -5.11 18.74 -24.34
N ILE A 134 -3.81 18.88 -24.58
CA ILE A 134 -3.24 19.59 -25.76
C ILE A 134 -3.73 18.98 -27.09
N HIS A 135 -4.22 17.74 -27.07
CA HIS A 135 -4.64 17.00 -28.26
C HIS A 135 -6.17 16.98 -28.47
N ASP A 136 -6.94 17.72 -27.67
CA ASP A 136 -8.40 17.86 -27.81
C ASP A 136 -8.82 19.09 -28.63
#